data_AF-A0A3A2HVD0-F1
#
_entry.id   AF-A0A3A2HVD0-F1
#
_cell.length_a   1.000
_cell.length_b   1.000
_cell.length_c   1.000
_cell.angle_alpha   90.00
_cell.angle_beta   90.00
_cell.angle_gamma   90.00
#
_symmetry.space_group_name_H-M   'P 1'
#
loop_
_entity.id
_entity.type
_entity.pdbx_description
1 polymer ?
#
loop_
_entity_poly.entity_id
_entity_poly.type
_entity_poly.pdbx_seq_one_letter_code
_entity_poly.pdbx_strand_id
1 'polypeptide(L)'
;MHHQTYALIHQCMLPYTKKGKKSTYKKKQMKRLIAIINDIFQHEGIARLDSIGKRQLIGYWRRTEHEKFETRRAKYTILKKFFALYHPQVTVPEPKKRALTPSDRIVVTVKI
;
A
#
# COMPACT_ATOMS: atom_id res chain seq x y z
N MET A 1 -7.96 8.32 11.25
CA MET A 1 -8.08 9.00 9.94
C MET A 1 -9.33 9.88 9.92
N HIS A 2 -9.28 11.07 9.30
CA HIS A 2 -10.42 11.98 9.20
C HIS A 2 -11.50 11.44 8.24
N HIS A 3 -12.78 11.72 8.50
CA HIS A 3 -13.90 11.18 7.70
C HIS A 3 -13.85 11.66 6.25
N GLN A 4 -13.40 12.90 6.01
CA GLN A 4 -13.24 13.47 4.67
C GLN A 4 -12.18 12.72 3.85
N THR A 5 -11.08 12.31 4.46
CA THR A 5 -10.04 11.50 3.79
C THR A 5 -10.59 10.16 3.33
N TYR A 6 -11.44 9.55 4.14
CA TYR A 6 -12.08 8.28 3.81
C TYR A 6 -12.99 8.42 2.59
N ALA A 7 -13.83 9.45 2.57
CA ALA A 7 -14.71 9.76 1.45
C ALA A 7 -13.92 10.01 0.15
N LEU A 8 -12.84 10.79 0.20
CA LEU A 8 -11.96 11.06 -0.94
C LEU A 8 -11.34 9.80 -1.53
N ILE A 9 -10.80 8.91 -0.68
CA ILE A 9 -10.23 7.63 -1.13
C ILE A 9 -11.29 6.79 -1.85
N HIS A 10 -12.50 6.70 -1.30
CA HIS A 10 -13.60 5.98 -1.93
C HIS A 10 -14.02 6.60 -3.26
N GLN A 11 -14.10 7.92 -3.32
CA GLN A 11 -14.49 8.64 -4.53
C GLN A 11 -13.47 8.43 -5.67
N CYS A 12 -12.18 8.55 -5.40
CA CYS A 12 -11.14 8.31 -6.41
C CYS A 12 -11.11 6.86 -6.89
N MET A 13 -11.46 5.92 -6.02
CA MET A 13 -11.44 4.49 -6.30
C MET A 13 -12.81 3.94 -6.73
N LEU A 14 -13.83 4.78 -6.95
CA LEU A 14 -15.14 4.40 -7.51
C LEU A 14 -15.05 3.57 -8.80
N PRO A 15 -14.19 3.90 -9.78
CA PRO A 15 -14.03 3.09 -10.98
C PRO A 15 -13.52 1.67 -10.66
N TYR A 16 -12.75 1.53 -9.58
CA TYR A 16 -12.21 0.26 -9.14
C TYR A 16 -13.25 -0.58 -8.38
N THR A 17 -14.24 0.03 -7.71
CA THR A 17 -15.21 -0.66 -6.83
C THR A 17 -16.44 -1.25 -7.54
N LYS A 18 -16.62 -1.04 -8.86
CA LYS A 18 -17.76 -1.60 -9.63
C LYS A 18 -18.00 -3.10 -9.35
N LYS A 19 -19.29 -3.45 -9.14
CA LYS A 19 -19.81 -4.79 -8.84
C LYS A 19 -19.39 -5.81 -9.92
N GLY A 20 -19.08 -7.03 -9.49
CA GLY A 20 -18.67 -8.16 -10.35
C GLY A 20 -17.91 -9.24 -9.57
N LYS A 21 -17.53 -10.35 -10.21
CA LYS A 21 -16.83 -11.51 -9.59
C LYS A 21 -15.58 -11.12 -8.77
N LYS A 22 -14.94 -9.98 -9.07
CA LYS A 22 -13.74 -9.46 -8.35
C LYS A 22 -14.05 -8.53 -7.17
N SER A 23 -15.32 -8.37 -6.77
CA SER A 23 -15.77 -7.46 -5.71
C SER A 23 -15.07 -7.70 -4.36
N THR A 24 -14.92 -8.96 -3.94
CA THR A 24 -14.24 -9.32 -2.68
C THR A 24 -12.76 -8.92 -2.68
N TYR A 25 -12.05 -9.18 -3.78
CA TYR A 25 -10.66 -8.75 -3.95
C TYR A 25 -10.54 -7.22 -3.90
N LYS A 26 -11.41 -6.51 -4.62
CA LYS A 26 -11.43 -5.04 -4.65
C LYS A 26 -11.68 -4.44 -3.26
N LYS A 27 -12.62 -5.00 -2.48
CA LYS A 27 -12.85 -4.62 -1.08
C LYS A 27 -11.62 -4.85 -0.21
N LYS A 28 -10.93 -5.99 -0.38
CA LYS A 28 -9.67 -6.28 0.34
C LYS A 28 -8.58 -5.27 0.00
N GLN A 29 -8.45 -4.90 -1.27
CA GLN A 29 -7.49 -3.87 -1.70
C GLN A 29 -7.84 -2.48 -1.16
N MET A 30 -9.12 -2.12 -1.10
CA MET A 30 -9.56 -0.87 -0.47
C MET A 30 -9.19 -0.81 1.02
N LYS A 31 -9.48 -1.88 1.77
CA LYS A 31 -9.10 -1.98 3.18
C LYS A 31 -7.58 -1.85 3.36
N ARG A 32 -6.79 -2.47 2.47
CA ARG A 32 -5.33 -2.35 2.46
C ARG A 32 -4.88 -0.91 2.21
N LEU A 33 -5.47 -0.24 1.22
CA LEU A 33 -5.14 1.16 0.91
C LEU A 33 -5.40 2.06 2.12
N ILE A 34 -6.58 1.97 2.73
CA ILE A 34 -6.95 2.76 3.91
C ILE A 34 -6.00 2.48 5.07
N ALA A 35 -5.65 1.22 5.32
CA ALA A 35 -4.71 0.85 6.37
C ALA A 35 -3.31 1.45 6.14
N ILE A 36 -2.83 1.45 4.89
CA ILE A 36 -1.54 2.06 4.53
C ILE A 36 -1.56 3.57 4.78
N ILE A 37 -2.59 4.27 4.31
CA ILE A 37 -2.71 5.72 4.49
C ILE A 37 -2.83 6.08 5.96
N ASN A 38 -3.60 5.31 6.74
CA ASN A 38 -3.73 5.54 8.17
C ASN A 38 -2.40 5.31 8.92
N ASP A 39 -1.60 4.31 8.55
CA ASP A 39 -0.25 4.10 9.09
C ASP A 39 0.65 5.30 8.82
N ILE A 40 0.65 5.81 7.58
CA ILE A 40 1.42 6.99 7.20
C ILE A 40 1.00 8.20 8.03
N PHE A 41 -0.31 8.42 8.19
CA PHE A 41 -0.85 9.54 8.98
C PHE A 41 -0.44 9.45 10.45
N GLN A 42 -0.55 8.27 11.05
CA GLN A 42 -0.20 8.05 12.46
C GLN A 42 1.29 8.26 12.72
N HIS A 43 2.16 7.77 11.85
CA HIS A 43 3.60 7.87 12.05
C HIS A 43 4.20 9.22 11.69
N GLU A 44 3.67 9.91 10.67
CA GLU A 44 4.23 11.18 10.19
C GLU A 44 3.51 12.40 10.78
N GLY A 45 2.44 12.20 11.57
CA GLY A 45 1.64 13.29 12.14
C GLY A 45 0.86 14.08 11.08
N ILE A 46 0.48 13.42 9.98
CA ILE A 46 -0.16 14.06 8.81
C ILE A 46 -1.66 13.78 8.83
N ALA A 47 -2.47 14.78 8.44
CA ALA A 47 -3.93 14.63 8.31
C ALA A 47 -4.46 14.76 6.87
N ARG A 48 -3.62 15.21 5.92
CA ARG A 48 -4.00 15.50 4.52
C ARG A 48 -3.30 14.55 3.54
N LEU A 49 -4.05 14.07 2.56
CA LEU A 49 -3.51 13.19 1.50
C LEU A 49 -2.48 13.89 0.63
N ASP A 50 -2.66 15.19 0.38
CA ASP A 50 -1.77 15.99 -0.47
C ASP A 50 -0.37 16.13 0.12
N SER A 51 -0.25 15.97 1.44
CA SER A 51 1.03 15.99 2.15
C SER A 51 1.79 14.66 2.05
N ILE A 52 1.18 13.60 1.49
CA ILE A 52 1.86 12.34 1.22
C ILE A 52 2.67 12.47 -0.06
N GLY A 53 3.98 12.62 0.09
CA GLY A 53 4.95 12.56 -0.98
C GLY A 53 5.83 11.31 -0.92
N LYS A 54 6.91 11.34 -1.71
CA LYS A 54 7.89 10.24 -1.80
C LYS A 54 8.51 9.91 -0.45
N ARG A 55 8.80 10.92 0.40
CA ARG A 55 9.46 10.73 1.71
C ARG A 55 8.62 9.88 2.65
N GLN A 56 7.33 10.16 2.75
CA GLN A 56 6.37 9.44 3.59
C GLN A 56 6.19 7.99 3.11
N LEU A 57 6.14 7.78 1.79
CA LEU A 57 6.08 6.44 1.21
C LEU A 57 7.35 5.63 1.47
N ILE A 58 8.54 6.25 1.41
CA ILE A 58 9.80 5.59 1.80
C ILE A 58 9.77 5.23 3.28
N GLY A 59 9.30 6.13 4.15
CA GLY A 59 9.12 5.86 5.58
C GLY A 59 8.23 4.65 5.83
N TYR A 60 7.07 4.59 5.17
CA TYR A 60 6.18 3.43 5.21
C TYR A 60 6.88 2.13 4.80
N TRP A 61 7.67 2.16 3.72
CA TRP A 61 8.38 0.98 3.25
C TRP A 61 9.50 0.50 4.17
N ARG A 62 10.15 1.42 4.90
CA ARG A 62 11.13 1.07 5.92
C ARG A 62 10.48 0.39 7.12
N ARG A 63 9.33 0.91 7.58
CA ARG A 63 8.58 0.31 8.70
C ARG A 63 8.05 -1.08 8.38
N THR A 64 7.64 -1.29 7.13
CA THR A 64 7.11 -2.58 6.64
C THR A 64 8.18 -3.47 6.01
N GLU A 65 9.46 -3.24 6.29
CA GLU A 65 10.56 -4.01 5.68
C GLU A 65 10.57 -5.49 6.10
N HIS A 66 10.06 -5.79 7.30
CA HIS A 66 9.90 -7.15 7.83
C HIS A 66 8.85 -7.98 7.08
N GLU A 67 7.96 -7.35 6.29
CA GLU A 67 6.94 -8.06 5.54
C GLU A 67 7.51 -8.79 4.31
N LYS A 68 6.88 -9.92 3.96
CA LYS A 68 7.21 -10.65 2.72
C LYS A 68 7.09 -9.74 1.50
N PHE A 69 8.03 -9.90 0.56
CA PHE A 69 8.08 -9.10 -0.66
C PHE A 69 6.78 -9.16 -1.47
N GLU A 70 6.12 -10.31 -1.54
CA GLU A 70 4.82 -10.48 -2.21
C GLU A 70 3.72 -9.60 -1.60
N THR A 71 3.72 -9.48 -0.27
CA THR A 71 2.76 -8.62 0.46
C THR A 71 3.04 -7.15 0.14
N ARG A 72 4.31 -6.75 0.17
CA ARG A 72 4.74 -5.39 -0.18
C ARG A 72 4.40 -5.06 -1.64
N ARG A 73 4.56 -6.00 -2.57
CA ARG A 73 4.20 -5.84 -3.99
C ARG A 73 2.69 -5.66 -4.19
N ALA A 74 1.87 -6.40 -3.45
CA ALA A 74 0.43 -6.22 -3.46
C ALA A 74 0.01 -4.83 -2.93
N LYS A 75 0.64 -4.36 -1.86
CA LYS A 75 0.44 -3.00 -1.31
C LYS A 75 0.88 -1.92 -2.29
N TYR A 76 2.04 -2.10 -2.93
CA TYR A 76 2.57 -1.19 -3.94
C TYR A 76 1.60 -1.05 -5.13
N THR A 77 1.02 -2.16 -5.58
CA THR A 77 0.10 -2.17 -6.72
C THR A 77 -1.14 -1.29 -6.47
N ILE A 78 -1.72 -1.37 -5.26
CA ILE A 78 -2.90 -0.56 -4.93
C ILE A 78 -2.53 0.90 -4.66
N LEU A 79 -1.39 1.17 -4.02
CA LEU A 79 -0.86 2.53 -3.83
C LEU A 79 -0.61 3.22 -5.17
N LYS A 80 0.11 2.56 -6.08
CA LYS A 80 0.41 3.11 -7.41
C LYS A 80 -0.86 3.47 -8.17
N LYS A 81 -1.88 2.60 -8.12
CA LYS A 81 -3.17 2.88 -8.75
C LYS A 81 -3.88 4.08 -8.12
N PHE A 82 -3.89 4.17 -6.80
CA PHE A 82 -4.51 5.29 -6.10
C PHE A 82 -3.82 6.61 -6.45
N PHE A 83 -2.50 6.69 -6.32
CA PHE A 83 -1.76 7.93 -6.61
C PHE A 83 -1.78 8.31 -8.10
N ALA A 84 -1.84 7.34 -9.02
CA ALA A 84 -2.04 7.63 -10.44
C ALA A 84 -3.38 8.35 -10.72
N LEU A 85 -4.41 8.11 -9.89
CA LEU A 85 -5.73 8.75 -10.03
C LEU A 85 -5.85 10.03 -9.20
N TYR A 86 -5.32 10.02 -7.97
CA TYR A 86 -5.48 11.12 -7.02
C TYR A 86 -4.45 12.24 -7.23
N HIS A 87 -3.19 11.88 -7.48
CA HIS A 87 -2.10 12.84 -7.58
C HIS A 87 -0.98 12.31 -8.50
N PRO A 88 -1.15 12.41 -9.84
CA PRO A 88 -0.30 11.74 -10.82
C PRO A 88 1.17 12.20 -10.79
N GLN A 89 1.46 13.35 -10.18
CA GLN A 89 2.82 13.85 -9.97
C GLN A 89 3.57 13.08 -8.86
N VAL A 90 2.86 12.40 -7.96
CA VAL A 90 3.48 11.62 -6.88
C VAL A 90 3.93 10.27 -7.41
N THR A 91 5.25 10.09 -7.49
CA THR A 91 5.84 8.79 -7.82
C THR A 91 5.87 7.89 -6.57
N VAL A 92 5.14 6.78 -6.63
CA VAL A 92 5.21 5.75 -5.59
C VAL A 92 6.51 4.95 -5.74
N PRO A 93 7.44 5.00 -4.77
CA PRO A 93 8.67 4.22 -4.85
C PRO A 93 8.35 2.72 -4.74
N GLU A 94 9.00 1.91 -5.56
CA GLU A 94 8.85 0.46 -5.51
C GLU A 94 9.50 -0.10 -4.24
N PRO A 95 8.85 -1.05 -3.53
CA PRO A 95 9.45 -1.68 -2.37
C PRO A 95 10.71 -2.43 -2.79
N LYS A 96 11.83 -2.19 -2.09
CA LYS A 96 13.06 -2.95 -2.31
C LYS A 96 12.78 -4.43 -2.04
N LYS A 97 13.25 -5.31 -2.93
CA LYS A 97 13.38 -6.74 -2.59
C LYS A 97 14.33 -6.80 -1.40
N ARG A 98 13.85 -7.35 -0.28
CA ARG A 98 14.74 -7.76 0.81
C ARG A 98 15.72 -8.75 0.19
N ALA A 99 17.03 -8.53 0.34
CA ALA A 99 18.02 -9.54 -0.03
C ALA A 99 17.67 -10.79 0.77
N LEU A 100 17.49 -11.94 0.10
CA LEU A 100 17.24 -13.22 0.76
C LEU A 100 18.32 -13.41 1.82
N THR A 101 17.92 -13.47 3.08
CA THR A 101 18.87 -13.78 4.15
C THR A 101 19.16 -15.28 4.09
N PRO A 102 20.36 -15.75 4.50
CA PRO A 102 20.69 -17.18 4.50
C PRO A 102 19.65 -18.04 5.24
N SER A 103 18.99 -17.50 6.27
CA SER A 103 17.91 -18.18 7.02
C SER A 103 16.66 -18.48 6.19
N ASP A 104 16.38 -17.71 5.14
CA ASP A 104 15.23 -17.95 4.25
C ASP A 104 15.47 -19.14 3.29
N ARG A 105 16.74 -19.55 3.08
CA ARG A 105 17.07 -20.69 2.20
C ARG A 105 16.74 -22.05 2.81
N ILE A 106 16.75 -22.16 4.14
CA ILE A 106 16.56 -23.44 4.85
C ILE A 106 15.11 -23.93 4.72
N VAL A 107 14.14 -23.02 4.65
CA VAL A 107 12.71 -23.38 4.61
C VAL A 107 12.28 -23.95 3.24
N VAL A 108 13.05 -23.71 2.18
CA VAL A 108 12.70 -24.17 0.83
C VAL A 108 13.22 -25.59 0.56
N THR A 109 14.22 -26.07 1.31
CA THR A 109 14.90 -27.35 1.06
C THR A 109 14.28 -28.55 1.80
N VAL A 110 13.29 -28.36 2.67
CA VAL A 110 12.60 -29.47 3.35
C VAL A 110 11.22 -29.69 2.74
N LYS A 111 11.22 -30.24 1.54
CA LYS A 111 10.11 -31.06 1.02
C LYS A 111 10.74 -32.35 0.51
N ILE A 112 10.82 -33.35 1.40
CA ILE A 112 11.07 -34.75 1.08
C ILE A 112 9.71 -35.45 1.18
#